data_AF-A0A349WCA9-F1
#
_entry.id   AF-A0A349WCA9-F1
#
_cell.length_a   1.000
_cell.length_b   1.000
_cell.length_c   1.000
_cell.angle_alpha   90.00
_cell.angle_beta   90.00
_cell.angle_gamma   90.00
#
_symmetry.space_group_name_H-M   'P 1'
#
loop_
_entity.id
_entity.type
_entity.pdbx_description
1 polymer ?
#
loop_
_entity_poly.entity_id
_entity_poly.type
_entity_poly.pdbx_seq_one_letter_code
_entity_poly.pdbx_strand_id
1 'polypeptide(L)'
;MFRQLAADMNPASPDEGTPVSVKIRERIVAARKRFNANDNIAEFIEPGELEKLLDEVEGKMQGVLDSLIIHTEGDHNTQNTARRVAKMYLNEVFKGRYVEQPPITEFPNAEHLNELMIVGPLTVRSA
;
A
#
# COMPACT_ATOMS: atom_id res chain seq x y z
N MET A 1 27.82 10.43 -5.03
CA MET A 1 27.28 10.05 -6.36
C MET A 1 25.99 9.28 -6.13
N PHE A 2 24.84 9.93 -6.26
CA PHE A 2 23.54 9.27 -6.15
C PHE A 2 23.22 8.64 -7.51
N ARG A 3 23.15 7.31 -7.55
CA ARG A 3 22.81 6.56 -8.76
C ARG A 3 21.30 6.62 -8.94
N GLN A 4 20.89 7.31 -10.00
CA GLN A 4 19.52 7.38 -10.48
C GLN A 4 19.08 5.95 -10.84
N LEU A 5 18.25 5.34 -10.00
CA LEU A 5 17.51 4.13 -10.35
C LEU A 5 16.44 4.54 -11.36
N ALA A 6 16.82 4.54 -12.64
CA ALA A 6 15.86 4.47 -13.73
C ALA A 6 15.15 3.13 -13.58
N ALA A 7 13.92 3.16 -13.07
CA ALA A 7 13.01 2.05 -13.20
C ALA A 7 12.57 2.05 -14.67
N ASP A 8 13.13 1.13 -15.45
CA ASP A 8 12.65 0.79 -16.78
C ASP A 8 11.21 0.28 -16.66
N MET A 9 10.27 1.21 -16.81
CA MET A 9 8.86 0.90 -16.96
C MET A 9 8.64 0.42 -18.39
N ASN A 10 8.43 -0.90 -18.52
CA ASN A 10 7.87 -1.53 -19.70
C ASN A 10 6.62 -0.75 -20.16
N PRO A 11 6.47 -0.39 -21.46
CA PRO A 11 5.44 0.53 -21.90
C PRO A 11 4.08 -0.16 -21.82
N ALA A 12 3.33 0.14 -20.77
CA ALA A 12 1.90 -0.11 -20.77
C ALA A 12 1.27 0.80 -21.83
N SER A 13 0.30 0.23 -22.53
CA SER A 13 -0.47 0.68 -23.68
C SER A 13 -0.71 2.20 -23.84
N PRO A 14 -0.85 2.71 -25.09
CA PRO A 14 -0.69 4.14 -25.40
C PRO A 14 -1.97 4.99 -25.27
N ASP A 15 -2.93 4.64 -24.43
CA ASP A 15 -4.16 5.45 -24.30
C ASP A 15 -4.86 5.24 -22.95
N GLU A 16 -4.37 5.89 -21.88
CA GLU A 16 -5.08 6.08 -20.62
C GLU A 16 -4.27 7.07 -19.75
N GLY A 17 -4.93 7.98 -19.05
CA GLY A 17 -4.26 9.06 -18.30
C GLY A 17 -3.23 8.60 -17.26
N THR A 18 -2.46 9.53 -16.69
CA THR A 18 -1.42 9.26 -15.68
C THR A 18 -1.89 8.25 -14.60
N PRO A 19 -1.14 7.15 -14.36
CA PRO A 19 -1.51 6.13 -13.37
C PRO A 19 -1.75 6.73 -11.98
N VAL A 20 -2.66 6.14 -11.20
CA VAL A 20 -3.03 6.71 -9.89
C VAL A 20 -1.87 6.63 -8.91
N SER A 21 -1.04 5.59 -8.99
CA SER A 21 0.17 5.48 -8.15
C SER A 21 1.17 6.61 -8.42
N VAL A 22 1.24 7.10 -9.66
CA VAL A 22 2.10 8.23 -10.06
C VAL A 22 1.52 9.53 -9.50
N LYS A 23 0.21 9.77 -9.64
CA LYS A 23 -0.46 10.95 -9.07
C LYS A 23 -0.27 11.04 -7.54
N ILE A 24 -0.51 9.94 -6.83
CA ILE A 24 -0.29 9.87 -5.37
C ILE A 24 1.17 10.18 -5.04
N ARG A 25 2.13 9.62 -5.79
CA ARG A 25 3.57 9.88 -5.60
C ARG A 25 3.91 11.35 -5.84
N GLU A 26 3.38 11.95 -6.89
CA GLU A 26 3.58 13.37 -7.19
C GLU A 26 3.08 14.27 -6.05
N ARG A 27 1.91 13.98 -5.46
CA ARG A 27 1.40 14.70 -4.29
C ARG A 27 2.37 14.60 -3.10
N ILE A 28 2.82 13.39 -2.78
CA ILE A 28 3.74 13.15 -1.66
C ILE A 28 5.07 13.90 -1.86
N VAL A 29 5.63 13.85 -3.08
CA VAL A 29 6.88 14.53 -3.42
C VAL A 29 6.71 16.04 -3.38
N ALA A 30 5.60 16.57 -3.90
CA ALA A 30 5.28 18.00 -3.83
C ALA A 30 5.15 18.49 -2.38
N ALA A 31 4.59 17.66 -1.49
CA ALA A 31 4.51 17.90 -0.05
C ALA A 31 5.84 17.67 0.70
N ARG A 32 6.91 17.23 -0.01
CA ARG A 32 8.23 16.92 0.55
C ARG A 32 8.18 15.92 1.71
N LYS A 33 7.25 14.95 1.65
CA LYS A 33 7.12 13.89 2.65
C LYS A 33 7.88 12.63 2.23
N ARG A 34 8.28 11.84 3.24
CA ARG A 34 8.84 10.50 3.05
C ARG A 34 7.70 9.49 2.83
N PHE A 35 7.98 8.42 2.08
CA PHE A 35 7.00 7.37 1.78
C PHE A 35 7.64 5.98 1.76
N ASN A 36 8.42 5.66 2.78
CA ASN A 36 8.92 4.30 2.99
C ASN A 36 7.74 3.32 3.20
N ALA A 37 7.99 2.01 3.11
CA ALA A 37 6.95 0.98 3.21
C ALA A 37 6.08 1.11 4.49
N ASN A 38 6.68 1.53 5.60
CA ASN A 38 6.02 1.68 6.91
C ASN A 38 5.47 3.09 7.17
N ASP A 39 5.68 4.04 6.26
CA ASP A 39 5.11 5.38 6.42
C ASP A 39 3.61 5.35 6.05
N ASN A 40 2.77 6.00 6.86
CA ASN A 40 1.38 6.24 6.53
C ASN A 40 1.27 7.37 5.49
N ILE A 41 0.47 7.16 4.44
CA ILE A 41 0.20 8.15 3.38
C ILE A 41 -1.30 8.39 3.18
N ALA A 42 -2.13 8.04 4.17
CA ALA A 42 -3.59 8.19 4.06
C ALA A 42 -3.99 9.63 3.69
N GLU A 43 -3.25 10.63 4.20
CA GLU A 43 -3.47 12.05 3.89
C GLU A 43 -3.33 12.41 2.39
N PHE A 44 -2.68 11.55 1.59
CA PHE A 44 -2.44 11.77 0.16
C PHE A 44 -3.36 10.96 -0.76
N ILE A 45 -4.26 10.15 -0.19
CA ILE A 45 -5.20 9.33 -0.94
C ILE A 45 -6.52 10.09 -1.06
N GLU A 46 -6.97 10.37 -2.28
CA GLU A 46 -8.26 10.99 -2.54
C GLU A 46 -9.38 9.92 -2.64
N PRO A 47 -10.66 10.30 -2.43
CA PRO A 47 -11.78 9.37 -2.55
C PRO A 47 -11.81 8.67 -3.92
N GLY A 48 -11.93 7.34 -3.91
CA GLY A 48 -11.97 6.52 -5.13
C GLY A 48 -10.60 6.15 -5.70
N GLU A 49 -9.50 6.66 -5.15
CA GLU A 49 -8.15 6.34 -5.65
C GLU A 49 -7.62 5.00 -5.16
N LEU A 50 -8.04 4.56 -3.98
CA LEU A 50 -7.61 3.27 -3.45
C LEU A 50 -8.16 2.12 -4.31
N GLU A 51 -9.38 2.26 -4.83
CA GLU A 51 -9.99 1.34 -5.79
C GLU A 51 -9.23 1.31 -7.11
N LYS A 52 -8.87 2.49 -7.64
CA LYS A 52 -8.03 2.57 -8.86
C LYS A 52 -6.65 1.98 -8.64
N LEU A 53 -6.07 2.17 -7.44
CA LEU A 53 -4.76 1.62 -7.10
C LEU A 53 -4.84 0.10 -6.99
N LEU A 54 -5.95 -0.44 -6.48
CA LEU A 54 -6.21 -1.87 -6.48
C LEU A 54 -6.24 -2.44 -7.89
N ASP A 55 -6.98 -1.82 -8.81
CA ASP A 55 -7.06 -2.27 -10.20
C ASP A 55 -5.68 -2.17 -10.89
N GLU A 56 -4.91 -1.11 -10.61
CA GLU A 56 -3.52 -0.96 -11.09
C GLU A 56 -2.62 -2.11 -10.58
N VAL A 57 -2.66 -2.40 -9.27
CA VAL A 57 -1.85 -3.46 -8.65
C VAL A 57 -2.31 -4.85 -9.11
N GLU A 58 -3.60 -5.08 -9.32
CA GLU A 58 -4.13 -6.32 -9.90
C GLU A 58 -3.50 -6.58 -11.27
N GLY A 59 -3.50 -5.59 -12.17
CA GLY A 59 -2.86 -5.73 -13.48
C GLY A 59 -1.37 -6.06 -13.38
N LYS A 60 -0.65 -5.45 -12.41
CA LYS A 60 0.77 -5.78 -12.17
C LYS A 60 0.95 -7.20 -11.61
N MET A 61 0.06 -7.64 -10.71
CA MET A 61 0.10 -9.01 -10.16
C MET A 61 -0.25 -10.05 -11.22
N GLN A 62 -1.13 -9.73 -12.17
CA GLN A 62 -1.40 -10.60 -13.32
C GLN A 62 -0.13 -10.84 -14.13
N GLY A 63 0.62 -9.77 -14.45
CA GLY A 63 1.90 -9.90 -15.16
C GLY A 63 2.95 -10.75 -14.41
N VAL A 64 2.92 -10.77 -13.08
CA VAL A 64 3.74 -11.70 -12.28
C VAL A 64 3.30 -13.14 -12.49
N LEU A 65 1.99 -13.43 -12.44
CA LEU A 65 1.46 -14.78 -12.69
C LEU A 65 1.79 -15.26 -14.11
N ASP A 66 1.67 -14.38 -15.10
CA ASP A 66 2.02 -14.68 -16.49
C ASP A 66 3.50 -15.01 -16.63
N SER A 67 4.37 -14.26 -15.93
CA SER A 67 5.82 -14.50 -15.89
C SER A 67 6.21 -15.80 -15.20
N LEU A 68 5.35 -16.29 -14.28
CA LEU A 68 5.48 -17.61 -13.66
C LEU A 68 4.98 -18.76 -14.57
N ILE A 69 4.55 -18.45 -15.80
CA ILE A 69 4.03 -19.42 -16.78
C ILE A 69 2.79 -20.15 -16.22
N ILE A 70 1.94 -19.41 -15.52
CA ILE A 70 0.67 -19.91 -14.98
C ILE A 70 -0.45 -19.61 -15.99
N HIS A 71 -1.20 -20.62 -16.39
CA HIS A 71 -2.33 -20.46 -17.30
C HIS A 71 -3.57 -19.93 -16.58
N THR A 72 -3.58 -18.64 -16.27
CA THR A 72 -4.62 -17.98 -15.47
C THR A 72 -6.01 -17.95 -16.12
N GLU A 73 -6.09 -18.01 -17.45
CA GLU A 73 -7.36 -18.03 -18.18
C GLU A 73 -8.09 -19.38 -18.10
N GLY A 74 -7.34 -20.49 -18.13
CA GLY A 74 -7.92 -21.84 -18.15
C GLY A 74 -7.90 -22.59 -16.83
N ASP A 75 -7.25 -22.06 -15.78
CA ASP A 75 -7.26 -22.64 -14.44
C ASP A 75 -8.15 -21.84 -13.49
N HIS A 76 -9.25 -22.46 -13.07
CA HIS A 76 -10.22 -21.89 -12.12
C HIS A 76 -9.59 -21.47 -10.78
N ASN A 77 -8.48 -22.08 -10.36
CA ASN A 77 -7.81 -21.69 -9.12
C ASN A 77 -7.13 -20.32 -9.25
N THR A 78 -6.71 -19.95 -10.45
CA THR A 78 -5.86 -18.79 -10.72
C THR A 78 -6.57 -17.62 -11.39
N GLN A 79 -7.77 -17.83 -11.94
CA GLN A 79 -8.60 -16.81 -12.63
C GLN A 79 -8.81 -15.48 -11.87
N ASN A 80 -8.79 -15.49 -10.52
CA ASN A 80 -8.95 -14.29 -9.70
C ASN A 80 -7.78 -14.08 -8.72
N THR A 81 -6.68 -14.80 -8.88
CA THR A 81 -5.55 -14.72 -7.94
C THR A 81 -4.93 -13.33 -7.92
N ALA A 82 -4.74 -12.70 -9.07
CA ALA A 82 -4.16 -11.35 -9.15
C ALA A 82 -4.96 -10.35 -8.30
N ARG A 83 -6.29 -10.32 -8.45
CA ARG A 83 -7.18 -9.45 -7.67
C ARG A 83 -7.15 -9.77 -6.17
N ARG A 84 -7.12 -11.06 -5.81
CA ARG A 84 -7.03 -11.49 -4.40
C ARG A 84 -5.71 -11.04 -3.76
N VAL A 85 -4.60 -11.20 -4.46
CA VAL A 85 -3.28 -10.79 -3.99
C VAL A 85 -3.21 -9.26 -3.87
N ALA A 86 -3.70 -8.51 -4.86
CA ALA A 86 -3.76 -7.05 -4.78
C ALA A 86 -4.58 -6.57 -3.57
N LYS A 87 -5.77 -7.14 -3.36
CA LYS A 87 -6.61 -6.88 -2.18
C LYS A 87 -5.89 -7.17 -0.87
N MET A 88 -5.27 -8.34 -0.76
CA MET A 88 -4.51 -8.73 0.44
C MET A 88 -3.39 -7.73 0.73
N TYR A 89 -2.64 -7.31 -0.30
CA TYR A 89 -1.54 -6.36 -0.12
C TYR A 89 -2.04 -4.98 0.34
N LEU A 90 -3.09 -4.43 -0.27
CA LEU A 90 -3.57 -3.09 0.06
C LEU A 90 -4.38 -3.05 1.36
N ASN A 91 -5.22 -4.06 1.60
CA ASN A 91 -6.23 -4.01 2.66
C ASN A 91 -5.88 -4.84 3.90
N GLU A 92 -4.88 -5.72 3.82
CA GLU A 92 -4.49 -6.58 4.94
C GLU A 92 -3.04 -6.31 5.33
N VAL A 93 -2.10 -6.53 4.42
CA VAL A 93 -0.66 -6.48 4.69
C VAL A 93 -0.17 -5.04 4.90
N PHE A 94 -0.45 -4.16 3.95
CA PHE A 94 -0.05 -2.74 4.01
C PHE A 94 -1.23 -1.83 4.38
N LYS A 95 -2.28 -2.36 5.02
CA LYS A 95 -3.47 -1.57 5.37
C LYS A 95 -3.13 -0.27 6.09
N GLY A 96 -2.23 -0.36 7.08
CA GLY A 96 -1.78 0.78 7.89
C GLY A 96 -1.08 1.89 7.10
N ARG A 97 -0.75 1.67 5.83
CA ARG A 97 -0.22 2.67 4.92
C ARG A 97 -1.29 3.62 4.37
N TYR A 98 -2.51 3.11 4.15
CA TYR A 98 -3.55 3.81 3.40
C TYR A 98 -4.73 4.29 4.25
N VAL A 99 -4.86 3.79 5.49
CA VAL A 99 -5.92 4.19 6.41
C VAL A 99 -5.40 5.18 7.44
N GLU A 100 -6.23 6.10 7.89
CA GLU A 100 -5.86 7.02 8.98
C GLU A 100 -5.50 6.26 10.26
N GLN A 101 -4.61 6.86 11.05
CA GLN A 101 -4.26 6.32 12.36
C GLN A 101 -5.50 6.28 13.26
N PRO A 102 -5.66 5.24 14.10
CA PRO A 102 -6.81 5.17 15.00
C PRO A 102 -6.81 6.37 15.97
N PRO A 103 -7.99 6.87 16.37
CA PRO A 103 -8.09 7.97 17.32
C PRO A 103 -7.44 7.58 18.65
N ILE A 104 -6.64 8.49 19.20
CA ILE A 104 -5.99 8.33 20.50
C ILE A 104 -6.88 8.97 21.57
N THR A 105 -7.14 8.24 22.64
CA THR A 105 -7.82 8.76 23.82
C THR A 105 -6.81 8.96 24.95
N GLU A 106 -6.87 10.12 25.59
CA GLU A 106 -6.01 10.47 26.72
C GLU A 106 -6.83 10.97 27.89
N PHE A 107 -6.35 10.69 29.10
CA PHE A 107 -6.93 11.16 30.35
C PHE A 107 -5.85 11.87 31.16
N PRO A 108 -6.18 12.95 31.89
CA PRO A 108 -5.22 13.60 32.76
C PRO A 108 -4.74 12.62 33.84
N ASN A 109 -3.44 12.62 34.12
CA ASN A 109 -2.85 11.82 35.19
C ASN A 109 -3.14 12.45 36.57
N ALA A 110 -4.38 12.31 37.04
CA ALA A 110 -4.86 12.91 38.29
C ALA A 110 -4.15 12.38 39.55
N GLU A 111 -3.68 11.12 39.50
CA GLU A 111 -2.98 10.47 40.61
C GLU A 111 -1.46 10.70 40.57
N HIS A 112 -0.97 11.47 39.59
CA HIS A 112 0.46 11.74 39.40
C HIS A 112 1.32 10.47 39.40
N LEU A 113 0.82 9.38 38.80
CA LEU A 113 1.55 8.11 38.69
C LEU A 113 2.86 8.34 37.95
N ASN A 114 3.94 7.82 38.52
CA ASN A 114 5.31 7.95 38.00
C ASN A 114 5.98 6.59 37.77
N GLU A 115 5.24 5.49 37.90
CA GLU A 115 5.74 4.16 37.59
C GLU A 115 5.71 3.84 36.09
N LEU A 116 6.59 2.93 35.66
CA LEU A 116 6.57 2.38 34.30
C LEU A 116 5.39 1.41 34.14
N MET A 117 4.47 1.73 33.22
CA MET A 117 3.44 0.79 32.78
C MET A 117 3.99 -0.09 31.64
N ILE A 118 3.99 -1.40 31.84
CA ILE A 118 4.39 -2.39 30.82
C ILE A 118 3.12 -3.04 30.27
N VAL A 119 2.91 -2.94 28.95
CA VAL A 119 1.78 -3.58 28.26
C VAL A 119 2.31 -4.72 27.40
N GLY A 120 1.81 -5.94 27.60
CA GLY A 120 2.18 -7.07 26.77
C GLY A 120 1.56 -8.41 27.19
N PRO A 121 1.73 -9.46 26.36
CA PRO A 121 2.46 -9.46 25.09
C PRO A 121 1.62 -8.89 23.94
N LEU A 122 2.23 -8.03 23.11
CA LEU A 122 1.61 -7.56 21.86
C LEU A 122 1.93 -8.51 20.72
N THR A 123 0.91 -8.97 20.00
CA THR A 123 1.12 -9.73 18.76
C THR A 123 1.44 -8.75 17.63
N VAL A 124 2.63 -8.87 17.06
CA VAL A 124 3.05 -8.09 15.89
C VAL A 124 3.18 -9.02 14.70
N ARG A 125 2.51 -8.68 13.60
CA ARG A 125 2.67 -9.33 12.30
C ARG A 125 3.16 -8.26 11.33
N SER A 126 4.36 -8.43 10.80
CA SER A 126 4.91 -7.61 9.72
C SER A 126 5.01 -8.46 8.46
N ALA A 127 4.80 -7.84 7.31
CA ALA A 127 5.32 -8.38 6.05
C ALA A 127 6.77 -7.98 5.82
#